data_AF-A0A2P5LTN5-F1
#
_entry.id   AF-A0A2P5LTN5-F1
#
_cell.length_a   1.000
_cell.length_b   1.000
_cell.length_c   1.000
_cell.angle_alpha   90.00
_cell.angle_beta   90.00
_cell.angle_gamma   90.00
#
_symmetry.space_group_name_H-M   'P 1'
#
loop_
_entity.id
_entity.type
_entity.pdbx_description
1 polymer ?
#
loop_
_entity_poly.entity_id
_entity_poly.type
_entity_poly.pdbx_seq_one_letter_code
_entity_poly.pdbx_strand_id
1 'polypeptide(L)'
;MRIVGLSLLLLVAALLPARAADPWGIAGEKEQVVIGQVVDVLCHLKKDCPANCGGGRRQLGIVDAEGRLRMVAKGQVDFANAVPDLLAYCGKRIEADGLLIENPVITLFFLQRIRHEGSADFQPAERFIQEWTARNGASSEWFRDDPETKAIIGEVGPLGIKGLVPPPQ
;
A
#
# COMPACT_ATOMS: atom_id res chain seq x y z
N MET A 1 -57.78 -14.06 26.91
CA MET A 1 -57.39 -13.15 25.81
C MET A 1 -56.00 -12.61 26.08
N ARG A 2 -55.01 -13.05 25.29
CA ARG A 2 -53.61 -12.65 25.39
C ARG A 2 -53.34 -11.64 24.28
N ILE A 3 -52.94 -10.42 24.63
CA ILE A 3 -52.26 -9.50 23.71
C ILE A 3 -50.86 -9.32 24.28
N VAL A 4 -49.91 -10.07 23.73
CA VAL A 4 -48.49 -9.86 23.99
C VAL A 4 -48.00 -8.98 22.85
N GLY A 5 -47.75 -7.70 23.14
CA GLY A 5 -47.11 -6.77 22.22
C GLY A 5 -45.66 -7.17 21.99
N LEU A 6 -45.32 -7.48 20.74
CA LEU A 6 -43.98 -7.83 20.30
C LEU A 6 -43.22 -6.53 20.03
N SER A 7 -42.41 -6.07 20.99
CA SER A 7 -41.51 -4.92 20.79
C SER A 7 -40.36 -5.32 19.86
N LEU A 8 -40.38 -4.77 18.65
CA LEU A 8 -39.32 -4.91 17.65
C LEU A 8 -38.13 -4.03 18.06
N LEU A 9 -37.14 -4.63 18.74
CA LEU A 9 -35.83 -4.00 18.93
C LEU A 9 -35.06 -4.04 17.60
N LEU A 10 -35.08 -2.93 16.87
CA LEU A 10 -34.14 -2.65 15.78
C LEU A 10 -32.74 -2.41 16.40
N LEU A 11 -31.94 -3.47 16.45
CA LEU A 11 -30.50 -3.36 16.67
C LEU A 11 -29.89 -2.74 15.41
N VAL A 12 -29.75 -1.42 15.37
CA VAL A 12 -28.86 -0.75 14.43
C VAL A 12 -27.43 -0.99 14.94
N ALA A 13 -26.87 -2.14 14.59
CA ALA A 13 -25.43 -2.35 14.72
C ALA A 13 -24.76 -1.35 13.79
N ALA A 14 -24.16 -0.30 14.35
CA ALA A 14 -23.27 0.58 13.61
C ALA A 14 -22.15 -0.30 13.02
N LEU A 15 -22.20 -0.51 11.70
CA LEU A 15 -21.11 -1.07 10.91
C LEU A 15 -19.98 -0.04 10.92
N LEU A 16 -19.24 0.06 12.02
CA LEU A 16 -17.96 0.75 12.02
C LEU A 16 -17.07 -0.01 11.03
N PRO A 17 -16.53 0.63 9.98
CA PRO A 17 -15.55 -0.03 9.14
C PRO A 17 -14.38 -0.40 10.04
N ALA A 18 -14.16 -1.70 10.18
CA ALA A 18 -13.05 -2.22 10.96
C ALA A 18 -11.75 -1.91 10.22
N ARG A 19 -11.05 -0.89 10.74
CA ARG A 19 -9.63 -0.50 10.54
C ARG A 19 -9.37 0.66 9.57
N ALA A 20 -8.44 1.52 9.99
CA ALA A 20 -8.09 2.80 9.35
C ALA A 20 -6.57 3.00 9.14
N ALA A 21 -5.75 1.95 9.29
CA ALA A 21 -4.29 1.97 9.31
C ALA A 21 -3.67 2.41 10.64
N ASP A 22 -2.41 2.01 10.87
CA ASP A 22 -1.65 2.41 12.05
C ASP A 22 -0.83 3.67 11.74
N PRO A 23 -0.90 4.73 12.55
CA PRO A 23 -0.20 5.99 12.28
C PRO A 23 1.32 5.81 12.33
N TRP A 24 2.04 6.56 11.48
CA TRP A 24 3.51 6.56 11.42
C TRP A 24 4.13 7.87 11.94
N GLY A 25 3.31 8.83 12.34
CA GLY A 25 3.76 10.15 12.81
C GLY A 25 4.22 11.07 11.68
N ILE A 26 3.80 10.81 10.44
CA ILE A 26 4.16 11.65 9.30
C ILE A 26 3.31 12.92 9.29
N ALA A 27 3.95 14.07 9.08
CA ALA A 27 3.24 15.33 8.98
C ALA A 27 2.18 15.30 7.86
N GLY A 28 0.92 15.58 8.21
CA GLY A 28 -0.20 15.56 7.27
C GLY A 28 -0.75 14.16 6.95
N GLU A 29 -0.38 13.13 7.72
CA GLU A 29 -0.98 11.80 7.57
C GLU A 29 -2.43 11.78 8.06
N LYS A 30 -3.25 11.03 7.31
CA LYS A 30 -4.63 10.70 7.68
C LYS A 30 -4.84 9.21 7.46
N GLU A 31 -5.20 8.52 8.53
CA GLU A 31 -5.74 7.16 8.50
C GLU A 31 -6.98 7.11 7.60
N GLN A 32 -6.94 6.29 6.54
CA GLN A 32 -8.00 6.26 5.54
C GLN A 32 -8.12 4.90 4.82
N VAL A 33 -9.36 4.45 4.66
CA VAL A 33 -9.72 3.42 3.68
C VAL A 33 -10.08 4.07 2.33
N VAL A 34 -9.37 3.69 1.28
CA VAL A 34 -9.64 4.08 -0.11
C VAL A 34 -10.34 2.93 -0.82
N ILE A 35 -11.51 3.20 -1.41
CA ILE A 35 -12.27 2.23 -2.19
C ILE A 35 -12.19 2.60 -3.67
N GLY A 36 -11.74 1.69 -4.51
CA GLY A 36 -11.58 2.00 -5.93
C GLY A 36 -10.93 0.90 -6.76
N GLN A 37 -10.73 1.19 -8.04
CA GLN A 37 -10.10 0.28 -8.99
C GLN A 37 -8.58 0.45 -8.99
N VAL A 38 -7.83 -0.65 -8.92
CA VAL A 38 -6.38 -0.62 -9.10
C VAL A 38 -6.04 -0.41 -10.57
N VAL A 39 -5.20 0.57 -10.85
CA VAL A 39 -4.78 0.95 -12.20
C VAL A 39 -3.26 1.07 -12.31
N ASP A 40 -2.73 0.82 -13.51
CA ASP A 40 -1.45 1.39 -13.92
C ASP A 40 -1.64 2.90 -14.11
N VAL A 41 -0.83 3.69 -13.40
CA VAL A 41 -0.92 5.16 -13.42
C VAL A 41 -0.70 5.73 -14.82
N LEU A 42 0.24 5.17 -15.60
CA LEU A 42 0.52 5.64 -16.96
C LEU A 42 -0.58 5.25 -17.93
N CYS A 43 -1.16 4.05 -17.78
CA CYS A 43 -2.36 3.67 -18.53
C CYS A 43 -3.52 4.63 -18.24
N HIS A 44 -3.77 4.95 -16.98
CA HIS A 44 -4.85 5.86 -16.60
C HIS A 44 -4.66 7.27 -17.19
N LEU A 45 -3.48 7.86 -17.00
CA LEU A 45 -3.17 9.25 -17.36
C LEU A 45 -2.84 9.46 -18.84
N LYS A 46 -2.19 8.49 -19.49
CA LYS A 46 -1.62 8.63 -20.83
C LYS A 46 -2.11 7.60 -21.84
N LYS A 47 -2.94 6.64 -21.41
CA LYS A 47 -3.45 5.53 -22.24
C LYS A 47 -2.35 4.58 -22.76
N ASP A 48 -1.17 4.64 -22.16
CA ASP A 48 -0.11 3.62 -22.35
C ASP A 48 -0.43 2.42 -21.45
N CYS A 49 -1.14 1.45 -22.00
CA CYS A 49 -1.76 0.35 -21.25
C CYS A 49 -1.11 -1.01 -21.60
N PRO A 50 0.08 -1.32 -21.06
CA PRO A 50 0.63 -2.66 -21.20
C PRO A 50 -0.28 -3.70 -20.54
N ALA A 51 -0.22 -4.93 -21.03
CA ALA A 51 -0.92 -6.05 -20.41
C ALA A 51 -0.51 -6.23 -18.93
N ASN A 52 -1.44 -6.71 -18.11
CA ASN A 52 -1.23 -7.03 -16.69
C ASN A 52 -0.58 -5.88 -15.88
N CYS A 53 -0.99 -4.63 -16.12
CA CYS A 53 -0.41 -3.44 -15.50
C CYS A 53 1.13 -3.39 -15.58
N GLY A 54 1.70 -3.90 -16.68
CA GLY A 54 3.15 -3.94 -16.90
C GLY A 54 3.92 -4.97 -16.07
N GLY A 55 3.23 -5.93 -15.43
CA GLY A 55 3.85 -7.08 -14.77
C GLY A 55 4.75 -6.72 -13.60
N GLY A 56 4.37 -5.71 -12.81
CA GLY A 56 5.13 -5.24 -11.64
C GLY A 56 6.18 -4.17 -11.94
N ARG A 57 6.33 -3.76 -13.21
CA ARG A 57 7.29 -2.71 -13.62
C ARG A 57 6.68 -1.31 -13.76
N ARG A 58 5.39 -1.17 -13.42
CA ARG A 58 4.66 0.10 -13.49
C ARG A 58 4.27 0.52 -12.09
N GLN A 59 4.23 1.83 -11.88
CA GLN A 59 3.61 2.38 -10.68
C GLN A 59 2.10 2.18 -10.74
N LEU A 60 1.55 1.59 -9.68
CA LEU A 60 0.12 1.36 -9.55
C LEU A 60 -0.53 2.41 -8.65
N GLY A 61 -1.80 2.65 -8.88
CA GLY A 61 -2.64 3.59 -8.14
C GLY A 61 -4.05 3.06 -7.95
N ILE A 62 -4.88 3.81 -7.23
CA ILE A 62 -6.29 3.49 -7.03
C ILE A 62 -7.12 4.66 -7.55
N VAL A 63 -8.10 4.38 -8.40
CA VAL A 63 -9.07 5.37 -8.87
C VAL A 63 -10.40 5.12 -8.19
N ASP A 64 -10.88 6.11 -7.44
CA ASP A 64 -12.17 6.01 -6.74
C ASP A 64 -13.37 6.25 -7.67
N ALA A 65 -14.59 6.14 -7.11
CA ALA A 65 -15.83 6.32 -7.87
C ALA A 65 -16.01 7.75 -8.42
N GLU A 66 -15.36 8.75 -7.82
CA GLU A 66 -15.35 10.13 -8.29
C GLU A 66 -14.24 10.40 -9.33
N GLY A 67 -13.46 9.38 -9.70
CA GLY A 67 -12.38 9.49 -10.68
C GLY A 67 -11.10 10.10 -10.12
N ARG A 68 -10.96 10.23 -8.80
CA ARG A 68 -9.72 10.72 -8.19
C ARG A 68 -8.68 9.61 -8.16
N LEU A 69 -7.49 9.91 -8.67
CA LEU A 69 -6.35 9.02 -8.60
C LEU A 69 -5.60 9.20 -7.27
N ARG A 70 -5.47 8.11 -6.51
CA ARG A 70 -4.56 7.98 -5.38
C ARG A 70 -3.31 7.23 -5.85
N MET A 71 -2.18 7.93 -5.91
CA MET A 71 -0.89 7.31 -6.19
C MET A 71 -0.45 6.52 -4.95
N VAL A 72 -0.23 5.21 -5.11
CA VAL A 72 0.20 4.36 -3.99
C VAL A 72 1.73 4.28 -3.97
N ALA A 73 2.37 5.15 -3.19
CA ALA A 73 3.81 5.33 -3.24
C ALA A 73 4.61 4.39 -2.34
N LYS A 74 4.00 3.85 -1.27
CA LYS A 74 4.67 3.01 -0.29
C LYS A 74 3.76 1.87 0.18
N GLY A 75 4.33 0.70 0.47
CA GLY A 75 3.67 -0.42 1.14
C GLY A 75 3.93 -0.46 2.65
N GLN A 76 3.50 -1.53 3.33
CA GLN A 76 3.67 -1.67 4.78
C GLN A 76 5.14 -1.84 5.16
N VAL A 77 5.90 -2.55 4.34
CA VAL A 77 7.31 -2.86 4.58
C VAL A 77 8.18 -1.60 4.46
N ASP A 78 9.15 -1.47 5.35
CA ASP A 78 10.09 -0.35 5.35
C ASP A 78 10.83 -0.23 4.01
N PHE A 79 10.93 1.01 3.52
CA PHE A 79 11.60 1.36 2.26
C PHE A 79 11.15 0.57 1.02
N ALA A 80 9.96 -0.03 1.06
CA ALA A 80 9.40 -0.82 -0.03
C ALA A 80 8.14 -0.19 -0.63
N ASN A 81 7.96 -0.40 -1.94
CA ASN A 81 6.75 0.01 -2.65
C ASN A 81 5.62 -1.02 -2.45
N ALA A 82 4.39 -0.64 -2.81
CA ALA A 82 3.19 -1.50 -2.72
C ALA A 82 2.82 -2.21 -4.03
N VAL A 83 3.64 -2.12 -5.08
CA VAL A 83 3.32 -2.70 -6.40
C VAL A 83 3.15 -4.22 -6.32
N PRO A 84 4.01 -5.00 -5.63
CA PRO A 84 3.80 -6.43 -5.47
C PRO A 84 2.41 -6.76 -4.91
N ASP A 85 1.98 -6.03 -3.87
CA ASP A 85 0.67 -6.22 -3.23
C ASP A 85 -0.49 -5.90 -4.17
N LEU A 86 -0.39 -4.82 -4.93
CA LEU A 86 -1.43 -4.34 -5.84
C LEU A 86 -1.52 -5.14 -7.14
N LEU A 87 -0.44 -5.78 -7.58
CA LEU A 87 -0.38 -6.41 -8.90
C LEU A 87 -1.45 -7.47 -9.11
N ALA A 88 -1.76 -8.27 -8.08
CA ALA A 88 -2.82 -9.29 -8.13
C ALA A 88 -4.25 -8.70 -8.27
N TYR A 89 -4.38 -7.40 -8.03
CA TYR A 89 -5.61 -6.63 -8.09
C TYR A 89 -5.68 -5.73 -9.32
N CYS A 90 -4.71 -5.77 -10.25
CA CYS A 90 -4.73 -4.99 -11.48
C CYS A 90 -6.11 -5.05 -12.18
N GLY A 91 -6.73 -3.88 -12.37
CA GLY A 91 -8.05 -3.73 -12.99
C GLY A 91 -9.24 -4.11 -12.10
N LYS A 92 -9.03 -4.60 -10.88
CA LYS A 92 -10.07 -5.02 -9.93
C LYS A 92 -10.35 -3.91 -8.93
N ARG A 93 -11.55 -3.93 -8.36
CA ARG A 93 -11.94 -3.05 -7.25
C ARG A 93 -11.50 -3.63 -5.90
N ILE A 94 -11.02 -2.76 -5.05
CA ILE A 94 -10.46 -3.08 -3.73
C ILE A 94 -10.91 -2.08 -2.68
N GLU A 95 -10.71 -2.47 -1.43
CA GLU A 95 -10.58 -1.55 -0.31
C GLU A 95 -9.13 -1.60 0.17
N ALA A 96 -8.52 -0.42 0.25
CA ALA A 96 -7.13 -0.23 0.62
C ALA A 96 -7.09 0.58 1.91
N ASP A 97 -6.64 -0.04 2.99
CA ASP A 97 -6.46 0.58 4.30
C ASP A 97 -5.02 1.10 4.41
N GLY A 98 -4.86 2.39 4.71
CA GLY A 98 -3.55 3.03 4.69
C GLY A 98 -3.54 4.47 5.17
N LEU A 99 -2.41 5.13 4.94
CA LEU A 99 -2.19 6.52 5.30
C LEU A 99 -2.26 7.40 4.05
N LEU A 100 -3.21 8.33 4.00
CA LEU A 100 -3.19 9.43 3.05
C LEU A 100 -2.25 10.52 3.59
N ILE A 101 -1.11 10.71 2.93
CA ILE A 101 -0.20 11.81 3.21
C ILE A 101 -0.62 12.98 2.33
N GLU A 102 -1.16 14.04 2.94
CA GLU A 102 -1.68 15.19 2.21
C GLU A 102 -1.02 16.49 2.71
N ASN A 103 -0.34 17.18 1.79
CA ASN A 103 0.17 18.53 2.01
C ASN A 103 -0.03 19.37 0.74
N PRO A 104 0.25 20.69 0.76
CA PRO A 104 0.01 21.57 -0.39
C PRO A 104 0.78 21.22 -1.67
N VAL A 105 1.81 20.39 -1.60
CA VAL A 105 2.69 20.03 -2.73
C VAL A 105 2.36 18.65 -3.28
N ILE A 106 2.03 17.68 -2.41
CA ILE A 106 1.86 16.30 -2.80
C ILE A 106 0.76 15.60 -1.99
N THR A 107 0.05 14.71 -2.67
CA THR A 107 -0.90 13.77 -2.07
C THR A 107 -0.48 12.36 -2.44
N LEU A 108 -0.06 11.57 -1.46
CA LEU A 108 0.35 10.17 -1.63
C LEU A 108 -0.46 9.27 -0.72
N PHE A 109 -0.63 8.01 -1.13
CA PHE A 109 -1.25 6.99 -0.30
C PHE A 109 -0.24 5.90 0.03
N PHE A 110 -0.11 5.56 1.31
CA PHE A 110 0.77 4.50 1.81
C PHE A 110 -0.08 3.33 2.25
N LEU A 111 -0.02 2.24 1.48
CA LEU A 111 -0.84 1.06 1.67
C LEU A 111 -0.32 0.24 2.85
N GLN A 112 -1.20 -0.09 3.80
CA GLN A 112 -0.86 -0.99 4.90
C GLN A 112 -1.59 -2.33 4.78
N ARG A 113 -2.86 -2.31 4.34
CA ARG A 113 -3.66 -3.52 4.16
C ARG A 113 -4.57 -3.40 2.93
N ILE A 114 -4.92 -4.53 2.34
CA ILE A 114 -5.73 -4.61 1.12
C ILE A 114 -6.72 -5.77 1.18
N ARG A 115 -7.90 -5.57 0.61
CA ARG A 115 -8.87 -6.63 0.33
C ARG A 115 -9.62 -6.37 -0.97
N HIS A 116 -10.22 -7.40 -1.54
CA HIS A 116 -11.27 -7.19 -2.54
C HIS A 116 -12.43 -6.41 -1.93
N GLU A 117 -13.03 -5.51 -2.69
CA GLU A 117 -14.20 -4.73 -2.23
C GLU A 117 -15.31 -5.67 -1.74
N GLY A 118 -15.84 -5.41 -0.54
CA GLY A 118 -16.87 -6.24 0.09
C GLY A 118 -16.39 -7.56 0.71
N SER A 119 -15.09 -7.87 0.66
CA SER A 119 -14.54 -9.03 1.38
C SER A 119 -14.41 -8.77 2.87
N ALA A 120 -14.48 -9.82 3.69
CA ALA A 120 -14.43 -9.69 5.14
C ALA A 120 -13.03 -9.25 5.63
N ASP A 121 -11.97 -9.93 5.17
CA ASP A 121 -10.66 -9.82 5.79
C ASP A 121 -9.65 -9.00 4.98
N PHE A 122 -9.04 -8.02 5.66
CA PHE A 122 -7.87 -7.31 5.18
C PHE A 122 -6.63 -8.19 5.26
N GLN A 123 -5.84 -8.19 4.19
CA GLN A 123 -4.52 -8.80 4.14
C GLN A 123 -3.45 -7.71 4.30
N PRO A 124 -2.37 -7.94 5.07
CA PRO A 124 -1.28 -6.99 5.18
C PRO A 124 -0.55 -6.82 3.84
N ALA A 125 -0.12 -5.60 3.54
CA ALA A 125 0.62 -5.25 2.33
C ALA A 125 2.12 -5.59 2.47
N GLU A 126 2.40 -6.89 2.62
CA GLU A 126 3.73 -7.44 2.93
C GLU A 126 4.31 -8.32 1.81
N ARG A 127 3.71 -8.30 0.61
CA ARG A 127 4.17 -9.19 -0.47
C ARG A 127 5.62 -8.93 -0.84
N PHE A 128 6.07 -7.68 -0.78
CA PHE A 128 7.48 -7.34 -1.02
C PHE A 128 8.43 -8.16 -0.14
N ILE A 129 8.22 -8.18 1.19
CA ILE A 129 9.16 -8.86 2.10
C ILE A 129 9.06 -10.38 1.96
N GLN A 130 7.88 -10.91 1.65
CA GLN A 130 7.69 -12.33 1.36
C GLN A 130 8.51 -12.76 0.13
N GLU A 131 8.40 -12.00 -0.96
CA GLU A 131 9.15 -12.26 -2.20
C GLU A 131 10.66 -12.06 -2.03
N TRP A 132 11.07 -11.01 -1.30
CA TRP A 132 12.48 -10.77 -1.01
C TRP A 132 13.07 -11.89 -0.14
N THR A 133 12.37 -12.32 0.91
CA THR A 133 12.79 -13.40 1.80
C THR A 133 12.92 -14.72 1.06
N ALA A 134 12.00 -15.02 0.13
CA ALA A 134 12.08 -16.22 -0.68
C ALA A 134 13.34 -16.26 -1.57
N ARG A 135 13.88 -15.10 -1.98
CA ARG A 135 15.11 -15.01 -2.78
C ARG A 135 16.38 -14.93 -1.94
N ASN A 136 16.33 -14.30 -0.76
CA ASN A 136 17.53 -13.89 -0.02
C ASN A 136 17.66 -14.53 1.38
N GLY A 137 16.63 -15.22 1.88
CA GLY A 137 16.56 -15.69 3.26
C GLY A 137 15.99 -14.64 4.22
N ALA A 138 15.82 -15.01 5.48
CA ALA A 138 15.26 -14.12 6.50
C ALA A 138 16.26 -13.03 6.93
N SER A 139 15.78 -11.81 7.17
CA SER A 139 16.55 -10.68 7.69
C SER A 139 15.67 -9.83 8.62
N SER A 140 16.28 -9.25 9.66
CA SER A 140 15.63 -8.26 10.52
C SER A 140 15.52 -6.88 9.87
N GLU A 141 16.46 -6.54 8.99
CA GLU A 141 16.50 -5.28 8.25
C GLU A 141 16.85 -5.58 6.79
N TRP A 142 15.85 -6.01 6.01
CA TRP A 142 16.05 -6.47 4.63
C TRP A 142 16.89 -5.51 3.78
N PHE A 143 16.69 -4.20 3.95
CA PHE A 143 17.37 -3.15 3.17
C PHE A 143 18.86 -3.04 3.50
N ARG A 144 19.28 -3.46 4.71
CA ARG A 144 20.71 -3.56 5.04
C ARG A 144 21.33 -4.84 4.50
N ASP A 145 20.53 -5.89 4.37
CA ASP A 145 20.99 -7.20 3.92
C ASP A 145 20.85 -7.44 2.42
N ASP A 146 20.14 -6.56 1.72
CA ASP A 146 19.88 -6.65 0.30
C ASP A 146 21.17 -6.69 -0.55
N PRO A 147 21.39 -7.78 -1.32
CA PRO A 147 22.64 -7.97 -2.06
C PRO A 147 22.81 -6.95 -3.19
N GLU A 148 21.72 -6.51 -3.82
CA GLU A 148 21.76 -5.48 -4.87
C GLU A 148 22.16 -4.13 -4.29
N THR A 149 21.55 -3.72 -3.17
CA THR A 149 21.93 -2.52 -2.44
C THR A 149 23.39 -2.55 -2.00
N LYS A 150 23.85 -3.67 -1.44
CA LYS A 150 25.28 -3.85 -1.07
C LYS A 150 26.20 -3.73 -2.28
N ALA A 151 25.83 -4.30 -3.42
CA ALA A 151 26.61 -4.22 -4.65
C ALA A 151 26.71 -2.77 -5.17
N ILE A 152 25.59 -2.04 -5.22
CA ILE A 152 25.55 -0.63 -5.64
C ILE A 152 26.42 0.21 -4.71
N ILE A 153 26.27 0.07 -3.38
CA ILE A 153 27.10 0.80 -2.41
C ILE A 153 28.58 0.45 -2.57
N GLY A 154 28.92 -0.83 -2.84
CA GLY A 154 30.29 -1.24 -3.12
C GLY A 154 30.88 -0.60 -4.37
N GLU A 155 30.07 -0.38 -5.41
CA GLU A 155 30.48 0.23 -6.67
C GLU A 155 30.65 1.75 -6.58
N VAL A 156 29.61 2.46 -6.10
CA VAL A 156 29.55 3.93 -6.16
C VAL A 156 29.73 4.62 -4.81
N GLY A 157 29.78 3.87 -3.71
CA GLY A 157 29.89 4.38 -2.35
C GLY A 157 28.54 4.86 -1.77
N PRO A 158 28.48 5.10 -0.44
CA PRO A 158 27.29 5.65 0.20
C PRO A 158 26.88 6.99 -0.43
N LEU A 159 25.58 7.20 -0.62
CA LEU A 159 25.01 8.38 -1.31
C LEU A 159 25.53 8.60 -2.73
N GLY A 160 26.14 7.59 -3.36
CA GLY A 160 26.79 7.72 -4.67
C GLY A 160 28.16 8.41 -4.63
N ILE A 161 28.78 8.50 -3.45
CA ILE A 161 30.08 9.14 -3.26
C ILE A 161 31.14 8.08 -2.92
N LYS A 162 32.00 7.78 -3.89
CA LYS A 162 33.07 6.78 -3.74
C LYS A 162 34.05 7.20 -2.65
N GLY A 163 34.34 6.29 -1.72
CA GLY A 163 35.26 6.53 -0.60
C GLY A 163 34.65 7.30 0.57
N LEU A 164 33.35 7.64 0.52
CA LEU A 164 32.66 8.17 1.69
C LEU A 164 32.60 7.10 2.78
N VAL A 165 33.20 7.39 3.93
CA VAL A 165 33.14 6.54 5.13
C VAL A 165 32.12 7.17 6.08
N PRO A 166 31.00 6.49 6.37
CA PRO A 166 30.05 6.97 7.37
C PRO A 166 30.74 7.13 8.73
N PRO A 167 30.30 8.07 9.59
CA PRO A 167 30.76 8.10 10.97
C PRO A 167 30.47 6.75 11.64
N PRO A 168 31.33 6.32 12.58
CA PRO A 168 31.06 5.12 13.36
C PRO A 168 29.69 5.24 14.06
N GLN A 169 28.93 4.15 14.03
CA GLN A 169 27.63 4.01 14.69
C GLN A 169 27.79 3.75 16.19
#